data_AF-A0A656JRY2-F1
#
_entry.id   AF-A0A656JRY2-F1
#
_cell.length_a   1.000
_cell.length_b   1.000
_cell.length_c   1.000
_cell.angle_alpha   90.00
_cell.angle_beta   90.00
_cell.angle_gamma   90.00
#
_symmetry.space_group_name_H-M   'P 1'
#
loop_
_entity.id
_entity.type
_entity.pdbx_description
1 polymer ?
#
loop_
_entity_poly.entity_id
_entity_poly.type
_entity_poly.pdbx_seq_one_letter_code
_entity_poly.pdbx_strand_id
1 'polypeptide(L)'
;MTLIEVLVSVLILAIGLLGAAAIQLNALKYTDSSTLRSQASFIAYDMMDRIRANVDGNASANGSTNVLATYSLANLAAAPAANLNKARDQDLYDFSKNITTFAGASGTGSIDVSSAPAVTITIGWSDARATGASD
;
A
#
# COMPACT_ATOMS: atom_id res chain seq x y z
N MET A 1 44.09 -17.98 -31.73
CA MET A 1 43.80 -16.79 -30.92
C MET A 1 44.35 -15.55 -31.59
N THR A 2 43.49 -14.78 -32.25
CA THR A 2 43.86 -13.56 -33.00
C THR A 2 43.24 -12.30 -32.37
N LEU A 3 43.76 -11.09 -32.67
CA LEU A 3 43.21 -9.83 -32.11
C LEU A 3 41.73 -9.60 -32.47
N ILE A 4 41.33 -10.02 -33.68
CA ILE A 4 39.94 -9.90 -34.12
C ILE A 4 39.00 -10.80 -33.29
N GLU A 5 39.50 -11.95 -32.84
CA GLU A 5 38.76 -12.89 -31.99
C GLU A 5 38.49 -12.30 -30.59
N VAL A 6 39.48 -11.59 -30.03
CA VAL A 6 39.32 -10.86 -28.76
C VAL A 6 38.32 -9.71 -28.93
N LEU A 7 38.42 -8.94 -30.01
CA LEU A 7 37.50 -7.82 -30.28
C LEU A 7 36.04 -8.28 -30.44
N VAL A 8 35.83 -9.37 -31.18
CA VAL A 8 34.49 -9.97 -31.33
C VAL A 8 33.97 -10.47 -29.98
N SER A 9 34.82 -11.09 -29.16
CA SER A 9 34.43 -11.55 -27.83
C SER A 9 34.00 -10.39 -26.91
N VAL A 10 34.74 -9.28 -26.92
CA VAL A 10 34.40 -8.07 -26.14
C VAL A 10 33.10 -7.44 -26.64
N LEU A 11 32.87 -7.41 -27.97
CA LEU A 11 31.63 -6.91 -28.54
C LEU A 11 30.41 -7.73 -28.08
N ILE A 12 30.50 -9.06 -28.16
CA ILE A 12 29.42 -9.95 -27.72
C ILE A 12 29.16 -9.76 -26.22
N LEU A 13 30.21 -9.68 -25.41
CA LEU A 13 30.10 -9.44 -23.97
C LEU A 13 29.42 -8.09 -23.67
N ALA A 14 29.81 -7.02 -24.36
CA ALA A 14 29.22 -5.70 -24.18
C ALA A 14 27.70 -5.70 -24.47
N ILE A 15 27.28 -6.34 -25.56
CA ILE A 15 25.85 -6.48 -25.91
C ILE A 15 25.12 -7.29 -24.85
N GLY A 16 25.70 -8.41 -24.39
CA GLY A 16 25.12 -9.24 -23.33
C GLY A 16 24.91 -8.48 -22.01
N LEU A 17 25.88 -7.67 -21.60
CA LEU A 17 25.80 -6.85 -20.40
C LEU A 17 24.74 -5.75 -20.51
N LEU A 18 24.62 -5.09 -21.67
CA LEU A 18 23.56 -4.10 -21.91
C LEU A 18 22.16 -4.74 -21.84
N GLY A 19 21.99 -5.93 -22.44
CA GLY A 19 20.74 -6.68 -22.35
C GLY A 19 20.38 -7.08 -20.91
N ALA A 20 21.35 -7.57 -20.14
CA ALA A 20 21.16 -7.94 -18.74
C ALA A 20 20.80 -6.71 -17.86
N ALA A 21 21.46 -5.58 -18.08
CA ALA A 21 21.18 -4.34 -17.35
C ALA A 21 19.74 -3.84 -17.62
N ALA A 22 19.28 -3.88 -18.87
CA ALA A 22 17.91 -3.52 -19.22
C ALA A 22 16.87 -4.43 -18.52
N ILE A 23 17.12 -5.73 -18.46
CA ILE A 23 16.25 -6.67 -17.73
C ILE A 23 16.26 -6.36 -16.23
N GLN A 24 17.43 -6.11 -15.65
CA GLN A 24 17.56 -5.83 -14.22
C GLN A 24 16.83 -4.54 -13.81
N LEU A 25 16.89 -3.49 -14.64
CA LEU A 25 16.15 -2.25 -14.41
C LEU A 25 14.63 -2.47 -14.44
N ASN A 26 14.14 -3.28 -15.38
CA ASN A 26 12.72 -3.62 -15.43
C ASN A 26 12.30 -4.47 -14.23
N ALA A 27 13.11 -5.45 -13.83
CA ALA A 27 12.84 -6.28 -12.66
C ALA A 27 12.75 -5.45 -11.37
N LEU A 28 13.60 -4.43 -11.21
CA LEU A 28 13.56 -3.53 -10.07
C LEU A 28 12.24 -2.75 -10.01
N LYS A 29 11.76 -2.21 -11.15
CA LYS A 29 10.48 -1.49 -11.22
C LYS A 29 9.28 -2.35 -10.78
N TYR A 30 9.21 -3.59 -11.25
CA TYR A 30 8.13 -4.51 -10.86
C TYR A 30 8.23 -4.93 -9.39
N THR A 31 9.45 -5.04 -8.86
CA THR A 31 9.69 -5.37 -7.44
C THR A 31 9.17 -4.27 -6.53
N ASP A 32 9.44 -3.00 -6.86
CA ASP A 32 8.94 -1.85 -6.09
C ASP A 32 7.40 -1.80 -6.09
N SER A 33 6.80 -1.97 -7.26
CA SER A 33 5.33 -1.95 -7.44
C SER A 33 4.64 -3.06 -6.63
N SER A 34 5.20 -4.27 -6.70
CA SER A 34 4.75 -5.43 -5.92
C SER A 34 4.86 -5.20 -4.41
N THR A 35 5.95 -4.55 -3.98
CA THR A 35 6.18 -4.21 -2.58
C THR A 35 5.13 -3.22 -2.06
N LEU A 36 4.81 -2.17 -2.81
CA LEU A 36 3.78 -1.19 -2.43
C LEU A 36 2.39 -1.85 -2.33
N ARG A 37 2.03 -2.70 -3.29
CA ARG A 37 0.77 -3.46 -3.24
C ARG A 37 0.72 -4.39 -2.01
N SER A 38 1.82 -5.04 -1.67
CA SER A 38 1.90 -5.89 -0.48
C SER A 38 1.70 -5.07 0.80
N GLN A 39 2.34 -3.90 0.92
CA GLN A 39 2.15 -3.00 2.06
C GLN A 39 0.70 -2.53 2.19
N ALA A 40 0.07 -2.12 1.08
CA ALA A 40 -1.33 -1.72 1.08
C ALA A 40 -2.25 -2.86 1.55
N SER A 41 -2.02 -4.10 1.07
CA SER A 41 -2.77 -5.27 1.53
C SER A 41 -2.61 -5.51 3.03
N PHE A 42 -1.39 -5.43 3.57
CA PHE A 42 -1.16 -5.59 5.01
C PHE A 42 -1.91 -4.54 5.83
N ILE A 43 -1.88 -3.27 5.40
CA ILE A 43 -2.61 -2.19 6.10
C ILE A 43 -4.13 -2.41 6.03
N ALA A 44 -4.65 -2.85 4.89
CA ALA A 44 -6.08 -3.13 4.74
C ALA A 44 -6.53 -4.30 5.64
N TYR A 45 -5.74 -5.38 5.71
CA TYR A 45 -6.05 -6.51 6.60
C TYR A 45 -5.97 -6.11 8.07
N ASP A 46 -4.93 -5.41 8.50
CA ASP A 46 -4.80 -4.90 9.88
C ASP A 46 -6.01 -4.05 10.27
N MET A 47 -6.42 -3.11 9.40
CA MET A 47 -7.59 -2.26 9.66
C MET A 47 -8.89 -3.07 9.70
N MET A 48 -9.05 -4.07 8.84
CA MET A 48 -10.24 -4.91 8.85
C MET A 48 -10.34 -5.75 10.14
N ASP A 49 -9.21 -6.26 10.64
CA ASP A 49 -9.17 -7.03 11.88
C ASP A 49 -9.38 -6.13 13.12
N ARG A 50 -8.82 -4.92 13.12
CA ARG A 50 -9.10 -3.90 14.15
C ARG A 50 -10.59 -3.53 14.19
N ILE A 51 -11.23 -3.33 13.04
CA ILE A 51 -12.68 -3.08 12.97
C ILE A 51 -13.44 -4.23 13.61
N ARG A 52 -13.15 -5.48 13.24
CA ARG A 52 -13.84 -6.65 13.84
C ARG A 52 -13.66 -6.70 15.35
N ALA A 53 -12.42 -6.63 15.82
CA ALA A 53 -12.11 -6.72 17.25
C ALA A 53 -12.78 -5.61 18.07
N ASN A 54 -12.72 -4.37 17.58
CA ASN A 54 -13.22 -3.21 18.31
C ASN A 54 -14.73 -3.04 18.18
N VAL A 55 -15.35 -3.40 17.05
CA VAL A 55 -16.81 -3.39 16.90
C VAL A 55 -17.44 -4.45 17.79
N ASP A 56 -16.94 -5.69 17.75
CA ASP A 56 -17.48 -6.80 18.56
C ASP A 56 -17.25 -6.55 20.07
N GLY A 57 -16.07 -6.08 20.45
CA GLY A 57 -15.71 -5.78 21.83
C GLY A 57 -16.48 -4.58 22.41
N ASN A 58 -16.60 -3.47 21.67
CA ASN A 58 -17.23 -2.24 22.16
C ASN A 58 -18.78 -2.32 22.15
N ALA A 59 -19.37 -3.07 21.22
CA ALA A 59 -20.81 -3.36 21.23
C ALA A 59 -21.20 -4.15 22.49
N SER A 60 -20.36 -5.10 22.92
CA SER A 60 -20.58 -5.92 24.12
C SER A 60 -20.34 -5.14 25.43
N ALA A 61 -19.32 -4.28 25.50
CA ALA A 61 -18.91 -3.62 26.74
C ALA A 61 -19.70 -2.34 27.09
N ASN A 62 -20.14 -1.56 26.09
CA ASN A 62 -20.71 -0.22 26.31
C ASN A 62 -22.21 -0.10 25.94
N GLY A 63 -22.87 -1.19 25.53
CA GLY A 63 -24.25 -1.14 25.05
C GLY A 63 -24.45 -0.25 23.82
N SER A 64 -23.35 0.08 23.12
CA SER A 64 -23.36 0.99 21.98
C SER A 64 -23.90 0.26 20.76
N THR A 65 -25.06 0.70 20.28
CA THR A 65 -25.64 0.20 19.03
C THR A 65 -24.92 0.86 17.84
N ASN A 66 -24.50 0.07 16.85
CA ASN A 66 -23.94 0.53 15.58
C ASN A 66 -22.51 1.13 15.66
N VAL A 67 -21.60 0.51 16.44
CA VAL A 67 -20.18 0.91 16.50
C VAL A 67 -19.52 0.91 15.11
N LEU A 68 -19.90 -0.01 14.23
CA LEU A 68 -19.34 -0.09 12.87
C LEU A 68 -19.53 1.21 12.07
N ALA A 69 -20.66 1.90 12.19
CA ALA A 69 -20.90 3.16 11.50
C ALA A 69 -19.87 4.25 11.86
N THR A 70 -19.27 4.16 13.05
CA THR A 70 -18.23 5.10 13.47
C THR A 70 -16.93 4.92 12.71
N TYR A 71 -16.69 3.78 12.04
CA TYR A 71 -15.47 3.56 11.25
C TYR A 71 -15.54 4.12 9.82
N SER A 72 -16.65 4.73 9.41
CA SER A 72 -16.72 5.41 8.12
C SER A 72 -15.64 6.49 8.02
N LEU A 73 -14.86 6.45 6.93
CA LEU A 73 -13.79 7.39 6.66
C LEU A 73 -13.82 7.77 5.17
N ALA A 74 -14.22 9.01 4.88
CA ALA A 74 -14.33 9.47 3.49
C ALA A 74 -12.96 9.63 2.80
N ASN A 75 -11.95 10.07 3.54
CA ASN A 75 -10.58 10.25 3.07
C ASN A 75 -9.61 10.34 4.27
N LEU A 76 -8.31 10.28 4.00
CA LEU A 76 -7.26 10.32 5.04
C LEU A 76 -7.23 11.60 5.88
N ALA A 77 -7.69 12.73 5.34
CA ALA A 77 -7.74 14.01 6.08
C ALA A 77 -8.90 14.07 7.07
N ALA A 78 -9.91 13.21 6.91
CA ALA A 78 -10.98 13.05 7.89
C ALA A 78 -10.59 12.14 9.07
N ALA A 79 -9.36 11.60 9.08
CA ALA A 79 -8.89 10.78 10.18
C ALA A 79 -8.74 11.64 11.45
N PRO A 80 -9.18 11.14 12.62
CA PRO A 80 -9.02 11.84 13.88
C PRO A 80 -7.54 11.91 14.29
N ALA A 81 -7.25 12.76 15.28
CA ALA A 81 -5.94 12.75 15.94
C ALA A 81 -5.75 11.46 16.75
N ALA A 82 -4.49 11.06 16.94
CA ALA A 82 -4.11 9.92 17.77
C ALA A 82 -4.75 10.01 19.16
N ASN A 83 -5.32 8.91 19.64
CA ASN A 83 -6.01 8.87 20.93
C ASN A 83 -6.02 7.46 21.52
N LEU A 84 -5.05 7.18 22.40
CA LEU A 84 -4.91 5.90 23.07
C LEU A 84 -6.08 5.51 23.98
N ASN A 85 -6.93 6.47 24.36
CA ASN A 85 -8.12 6.21 25.18
C ASN A 85 -9.36 5.85 24.35
N LYS A 86 -9.29 5.97 23.02
CA LYS A 86 -10.38 5.65 22.11
C LYS A 86 -9.84 4.82 20.94
N ALA A 87 -9.98 3.50 21.04
CA ALA A 87 -9.45 2.55 20.07
C ALA A 87 -9.77 2.93 18.62
N ARG A 88 -11.04 3.24 18.30
CA ARG A 88 -11.45 3.70 16.97
C ARG A 88 -10.65 4.92 16.46
N ASP A 89 -10.43 5.90 17.32
CA ASP A 89 -9.68 7.11 16.92
C ASP A 89 -8.21 6.79 16.69
N GLN A 90 -7.62 5.95 17.54
CA GLN A 90 -6.27 5.44 17.34
C GLN A 90 -6.14 4.62 16.04
N ASP A 91 -7.10 3.74 15.76
CA ASP A 91 -7.06 2.89 14.56
C ASP A 91 -7.11 3.73 13.28
N LEU A 92 -8.04 4.70 13.19
CA LEU A 92 -8.16 5.55 12.00
C LEU A 92 -6.96 6.48 11.83
N TYR A 93 -6.37 6.95 12.93
CA TYR A 93 -5.11 7.67 12.91
C TYR A 93 -3.97 6.80 12.38
N ASP A 94 -3.80 5.60 12.94
CA ASP A 94 -2.75 4.64 12.54
C ASP A 94 -2.89 4.25 11.05
N PHE A 95 -4.11 3.97 10.61
CA PHE A 95 -4.42 3.68 9.20
C PHE A 95 -3.98 4.81 8.27
N SER A 96 -4.38 6.05 8.58
CA SER A 96 -3.99 7.23 7.81
C SER A 96 -2.47 7.45 7.84
N LYS A 97 -1.85 7.28 9.00
CA LYS A 97 -0.42 7.45 9.17
C LYS A 97 0.39 6.39 8.41
N ASN A 98 -0.04 5.14 8.44
CA ASN A 98 0.62 4.05 7.73
C ASN A 98 0.56 4.27 6.21
N ILE A 99 -0.61 4.66 5.67
CA ILE A 99 -0.77 4.95 4.24
C ILE A 99 0.11 6.11 3.81
N THR A 100 0.07 7.23 4.53
CA THR A 100 0.90 8.41 4.20
C THR A 100 2.40 8.15 4.36
N THR A 101 2.80 7.22 5.24
CA THR A 101 4.21 6.86 5.43
C THR A 101 4.75 6.07 4.25
N PHE A 102 3.99 5.10 3.70
CA PHE A 102 4.48 4.30 2.57
C PHE A 102 4.24 4.96 1.20
N ALA A 103 3.10 5.62 1.01
CA ALA A 103 2.69 6.18 -0.28
C ALA A 103 3.02 7.69 -0.42
N GLY A 104 3.50 8.32 0.65
CA GLY A 104 3.81 9.74 0.70
C GLY A 104 2.58 10.61 0.39
N ALA A 105 2.81 11.72 -0.31
CA ALA A 105 1.76 12.67 -0.68
C ALA A 105 0.72 12.11 -1.68
N SER A 106 1.02 10.99 -2.35
CA SER A 106 0.10 10.34 -3.28
C SER A 106 -0.85 9.34 -2.62
N GLY A 107 -0.64 9.06 -1.33
CA GLY A 107 -1.44 8.11 -0.57
C GLY A 107 -2.88 8.60 -0.39
N THR A 108 -3.83 7.72 -0.70
CA THR A 108 -5.25 7.92 -0.49
C THR A 108 -5.82 6.70 0.22
N GLY A 109 -6.88 6.89 0.99
CA GLY A 109 -7.58 5.80 1.61
C GLY A 109 -8.95 6.21 2.11
N SER A 110 -9.89 5.26 2.09
CA SER A 110 -11.26 5.43 2.56
C SER A 110 -11.80 4.12 3.12
N ILE A 111 -12.77 4.24 4.02
CA ILE A 111 -13.49 3.12 4.63
C ILE A 111 -14.98 3.38 4.47
N ASP A 112 -15.64 2.53 3.69
CA ASP A 112 -17.10 2.55 3.52
C ASP A 112 -17.74 1.40 4.30
N VAL A 113 -18.77 1.73 5.08
CA VAL A 113 -19.53 0.84 5.96
C VAL A 113 -21.04 0.91 5.65
N SER A 114 -21.43 1.59 4.57
CA SER A 114 -22.83 1.77 4.16
C SER A 114 -23.56 0.44 3.89
N SER A 115 -22.81 -0.58 3.49
CA SER A 115 -23.30 -1.93 3.19
C SER A 115 -23.10 -2.91 4.35
N ALA A 116 -23.13 -2.42 5.59
CA ALA A 116 -22.96 -3.22 6.80
C ALA A 116 -23.81 -4.52 6.74
N PRO A 117 -23.25 -5.69 7.11
CA PRO A 117 -21.95 -5.86 7.78
C PRO A 117 -20.72 -5.86 6.85
N ALA A 118 -20.90 -5.69 5.53
CA ALA A 118 -19.77 -5.58 4.62
C ALA A 118 -19.05 -4.23 4.78
N VAL A 119 -17.73 -4.28 4.83
CA VAL A 119 -16.85 -3.10 4.92
C VAL A 119 -15.94 -3.08 3.70
N THR A 120 -15.88 -1.93 3.03
CA THR A 120 -15.00 -1.73 1.88
C THR A 120 -13.88 -0.77 2.26
N ILE A 121 -12.65 -1.26 2.27
CA ILE A 121 -11.45 -0.45 2.49
C ILE A 121 -10.79 -0.23 1.14
N THR A 122 -10.62 1.03 0.76
CA THR A 122 -9.92 1.42 -0.46
C THR A 122 -8.61 2.09 -0.08
N ILE A 123 -7.50 1.67 -0.68
CA ILE A 123 -6.18 2.28 -0.53
C ILE A 123 -5.63 2.54 -1.94
N GLY A 124 -5.12 3.75 -2.18
CA GLY A 124 -4.56 4.14 -3.47
C GLY A 124 -3.26 4.91 -3.32
N TRP A 125 -2.40 4.81 -4.34
CA TRP A 125 -1.14 5.54 -4.45
C TRP A 125 -0.82 5.80 -5.93
N SER A 126 0.11 6.72 -6.19
CA SER A 126 0.64 6.91 -7.55
C SER A 126 1.74 5.89 -7.83
N ASP A 127 1.59 5.13 -8.92
CA ASP A 127 2.59 4.17 -9.40
C ASP A 127 3.41 4.72 -10.59
N ALA A 128 3.52 6.05 -10.69
CA ALA A 128 4.16 6.71 -11.83
C ALA A 128 5.62 6.26 -12.10
N ARG A 129 6.34 5.77 -11.07
CA ARG A 129 7.69 5.20 -11.25
C ARG A 129 7.69 3.89 -12.03
N ALA A 130 6.63 3.09 -11.94
CA ALA A 130 6.47 1.87 -12.73
C ALA A 130 6.05 2.18 -14.17
N THR A 131 5.24 3.22 -14.37
CA THR A 131 4.63 3.57 -15.66
C THR A 131 5.46 4.50 -16.54
N GLY A 132 6.57 5.07 -16.06
CA GLY A 132 7.43 6.01 -16.81
C GLY A 132 8.19 5.44 -18.02
N ALA A 133 7.66 4.41 -18.69
CA ALA A 133 8.16 3.86 -19.96
C ALA A 133 7.06 3.67 -21.01
N SER A 134 5.83 4.12 -20.75
CA SER A 134 4.73 4.12 -21.71
C SER A 134 4.18 5.53 -21.87
N ASP A 135 4.96 6.38 -22.55
CA ASP A 135 4.51 7.48 -23.43
C ASP A 135 5.73 7.99 -24.23
#